data_AF-A0A961X2T7-F1
#
_entry.id   AF-A0A961X2T7-F1
#
_cell.length_a   1.000
_cell.length_b   1.000
_cell.length_c   1.000
_cell.angle_alpha   90.00
_cell.angle_beta   90.00
_cell.angle_gamma   90.00
#
_symmetry.space_group_name_H-M   'P 1'
#
loop_
_entity.id
_entity.type
_entity.pdbx_description
1 polymer ?
#
loop_
_entity_poly.entity_id
_entity_poly.type
_entity_poly.pdbx_seq_one_letter_code
_entity_poly.pdbx_strand_id
1 'polypeptide(L)'
;MPPHPPHDADSIQQGKDAAAFVVPAFTILRNRPDFLKAAQARRAGTSGFLLQARRRAADDPAEAPVRVGYTCSKKIGNAVARNRAKR
;
A
#
# COMPACT_ATOMS: atom_id res chain seq x y z
N MET A 1 -43.80 4.42 -31.04
CA MET A 1 -42.68 5.24 -30.51
C MET A 1 -43.24 6.07 -29.36
N PRO A 2 -42.61 6.19 -28.16
CA PRO A 2 -41.46 5.46 -27.57
C PRO A 2 -41.80 4.93 -26.13
N PRO A 3 -40.85 4.50 -25.28
CA PRO A 3 -39.62 3.72 -25.51
C PRO A 3 -39.57 2.42 -24.66
N HIS A 4 -38.79 1.44 -25.12
CA HIS A 4 -38.32 0.33 -24.27
C HIS A 4 -37.44 0.88 -23.12
N PRO A 5 -37.49 0.27 -21.92
CA PRO A 5 -36.63 0.65 -20.81
C PRO A 5 -35.17 0.53 -21.23
N PRO A 6 -34.34 1.54 -20.94
CA PRO A 6 -32.91 1.44 -21.18
C PRO A 6 -32.39 0.24 -20.39
N HIS A 7 -31.67 -0.64 -21.10
CA HIS A 7 -30.77 -1.57 -20.46
C HIS A 7 -29.74 -0.74 -19.71
N ASP A 8 -29.88 -0.63 -18.39
CA ASP A 8 -28.79 -0.23 -17.53
C ASP A 8 -27.75 -1.36 -17.55
N ALA A 9 -26.99 -1.39 -18.65
CA ALA A 9 -25.74 -2.11 -18.73
C ALA A 9 -24.82 -1.41 -17.74
N ASP A 10 -24.77 -1.97 -16.53
CA ASP A 10 -23.84 -1.58 -15.48
C ASP A 10 -22.45 -1.66 -16.12
N SER A 11 -21.98 -0.48 -16.50
CA SER A 11 -20.79 -0.29 -17.31
C SER A 11 -19.64 -0.58 -16.37
N ILE A 12 -19.19 -1.84 -16.35
CA ILE A 12 -17.93 -2.21 -15.71
C ILE A 12 -16.87 -1.35 -16.40
N GLN A 13 -16.51 -0.26 -15.73
CA GLN A 13 -15.37 0.59 -16.07
C GLN A 13 -14.13 -0.29 -15.93
N GLN A 14 -13.83 -1.02 -17.00
CA GLN A 14 -12.59 -1.71 -17.16
C GLN A 14 -11.55 -0.64 -17.45
N GLY A 15 -11.02 -0.08 -16.37
CA GLY A 15 -9.87 0.81 -16.39
C GLY A 15 -8.74 0.13 -17.15
N LYS A 16 -8.60 0.51 -18.42
CA LYS A 16 -7.44 0.28 -19.26
C LYS A 16 -6.30 1.15 -18.77
N ASP A 17 -5.85 0.88 -17.55
CA ASP A 17 -4.52 1.24 -17.14
C ASP A 17 -3.70 -0.04 -17.25
N ALA A 18 -3.24 -0.32 -18.47
CA ALA A 18 -1.96 -0.98 -18.63
C ALA A 18 -0.92 -0.01 -18.07
N ALA A 19 -0.93 0.16 -16.74
CA ALA A 19 0.04 0.92 -16.02
C ALA A 19 1.35 0.19 -16.31
N ALA A 20 2.16 0.78 -17.19
CA ALA A 20 3.59 0.66 -17.06
C ALA A 20 3.85 0.67 -15.56
N PHE A 21 4.47 -0.38 -15.03
CA PHE A 21 4.79 -0.47 -13.61
C PHE A 21 5.89 0.58 -13.35
N VAL A 22 5.52 1.85 -13.41
CA VAL A 22 6.26 2.96 -12.86
C VAL A 22 6.23 2.63 -11.40
N VAL A 23 7.34 2.07 -10.90
CA VAL A 23 7.55 1.91 -9.48
C VAL A 23 7.40 3.33 -8.95
N PRO A 24 6.28 3.70 -8.29
CA PRO A 24 6.15 5.06 -7.80
C PRO A 24 7.35 5.27 -6.89
N ALA A 25 8.10 6.34 -7.09
CA ALA A 25 9.30 6.61 -6.32
C ALA A 25 8.89 6.67 -4.84
N PHE A 26 9.01 5.56 -4.14
CA PHE A 26 8.66 5.47 -2.73
C PHE A 26 9.90 5.73 -1.92
N THR A 27 9.74 6.45 -0.83
CA THR A 27 10.84 6.75 0.08
C THR A 27 10.86 5.74 1.21
N ILE A 28 12.05 5.26 1.57
CA ILE A 28 12.22 4.38 2.73
C ILE A 28 12.08 5.18 4.03
N LEU A 29 11.19 4.75 4.91
CA LEU A 29 11.07 5.28 6.26
C LEU A 29 12.33 4.96 7.08
N ARG A 30 12.95 5.98 7.65
CA ARG A 30 14.13 5.87 8.51
C ARG A 30 13.85 6.21 9.97
N ASN A 31 12.85 7.06 10.22
CA ASN A 31 12.59 7.63 11.54
C ASN A 31 11.64 6.76 12.36
N ARG A 32 12.04 6.41 13.58
CA ARG A 32 11.22 5.60 14.51
C ARG A 32 9.80 6.15 14.78
N PRO A 33 9.59 7.47 14.95
CA PRO A 33 8.25 8.01 15.16
C PRO A 33 7.27 7.69 14.03
N ASP A 34 7.73 7.61 12.77
CA ASP A 34 6.88 7.28 11.63
C ASP A 34 6.42 5.82 11.68
N PHE A 35 7.28 4.90 12.13
CA PHE A 35 6.91 3.50 12.37
C PHE A 35 5.85 3.38 13.48
N LEU A 36 5.98 4.15 14.56
CA LEU A 36 4.99 4.12 15.65
C LEU A 36 3.63 4.67 15.21
N LYS A 37 3.62 5.76 14.42
CA LYS A 37 2.39 6.30 13.82
C LYS A 37 1.72 5.30 12.87
N ALA A 38 2.50 4.55 12.08
CA ALA A 38 1.96 3.49 11.23
C ALA A 38 1.41 2.32 12.06
N ALA A 39 2.08 1.94 13.15
CA ALA A 39 1.67 0.84 14.01
C ALA A 39 0.36 1.09 14.77
N GLN A 40 0.02 2.34 15.05
CA GLN A 40 -1.26 2.75 15.65
C GLN A 40 -2.43 2.77 14.65
N ALA A 41 -2.14 2.66 13.35
CA ALA A 41 -3.15 2.75 12.31
C ALA A 41 -3.71 1.36 11.93
N ARG A 42 -4.35 1.26 10.75
CA ARG A 42 -5.01 0.04 10.31
C ARG A 42 -3.97 -1.07 10.10
N ARG A 43 -4.37 -2.29 10.44
CA ARG A 43 -3.56 -3.50 10.34
C ARG A 43 -4.26 -4.53 9.47
N ALA A 44 -3.53 -5.14 8.56
CA ALA A 44 -3.99 -6.25 7.75
C ALA A 44 -2.97 -7.39 7.85
N GLY A 45 -3.37 -8.52 8.45
CA GLY A 45 -2.55 -9.72 8.54
C GLY A 45 -2.60 -10.51 7.24
N THR A 46 -1.44 -10.93 6.74
CA THR A 46 -1.31 -11.87 5.62
C THR A 46 -0.44 -13.05 6.04
N SER A 47 -0.37 -14.10 5.21
CA SER A 47 0.37 -15.33 5.51
C SER A 47 1.87 -15.13 5.73
N GLY A 48 2.46 -14.06 5.18
CA GLY A 48 3.90 -13.79 5.25
C GLY A 48 4.33 -12.59 6.10
N PHE A 49 3.43 -11.65 6.37
CA PHE A 49 3.76 -10.42 7.10
C PHE A 49 2.51 -9.72 7.64
N LEU A 50 2.72 -8.66 8.42
CA LEU A 50 1.67 -7.77 8.88
C LEU A 50 1.82 -6.42 8.16
N LEU A 51 0.80 -6.02 7.40
CA LEU A 51 0.75 -4.69 6.81
C LEU A 51 0.17 -3.71 7.82
N GLN A 52 0.89 -2.62 8.07
CA GLN A 52 0.43 -1.50 8.88
C GLN A 52 0.40 -0.26 8.00
N ALA A 53 -0.78 0.36 7.86
CA ALA A 53 -0.98 1.49 6.96
C ALA A 53 -1.73 2.62 7.66
N ARG A 54 -1.13 3.81 7.64
CA ARG A 54 -1.75 5.05 8.11
C ARG A 54 -2.26 5.83 6.91
N ARG A 55 -3.54 6.22 6.93
CA ARG A 55 -4.10 7.17 5.97
C ARG A 55 -3.37 8.51 6.13
N ARG A 56 -2.89 9.08 5.03
CA ARG A 56 -2.31 10.43 5.02
C ARG A 56 -3.34 11.45 5.51
N ALA A 57 -2.90 12.48 6.23
CA ALA A 57 -3.78 13.58 6.59
C ALA A 57 -4.15 14.36 5.32
N ALA A 58 -5.29 15.06 5.31
CA ALA A 58 -5.72 15.84 4.15
C ALA A 58 -4.71 16.97 3.82
N ASP A 59 -3.93 17.41 4.81
CA ASP A 59 -2.91 18.45 4.69
C ASP A 59 -1.55 17.92 4.18
N ASP A 60 -1.38 16.60 4.01
CA ASP A 60 -0.19 16.07 3.35
C ASP A 60 -0.28 16.39 1.85
N PRO A 61 0.76 16.97 1.23
CA PRO A 61 0.73 17.28 -0.19
C PRO A 61 0.41 16.02 -0.99
N ALA A 62 -0.58 16.13 -1.89
CA ALA A 62 -1.08 15.01 -2.69
C ALA A 62 0.06 14.32 -3.48
N GLU A 63 1.08 15.10 -3.85
CA GLU A 63 2.28 14.70 -4.60
C GLU A 63 3.38 14.07 -3.73
N ALA A 64 3.20 13.97 -2.41
CA ALA A 64 4.22 13.35 -1.56
C ALA A 64 4.44 11.88 -1.94
N PRO A 65 5.70 11.43 -2.09
CA PRO A 65 6.00 10.04 -2.43
C PRO A 65 5.49 9.09 -1.35
N VAL A 66 5.07 7.89 -1.77
CA VAL A 66 4.66 6.83 -0.84
C VAL A 66 5.83 6.51 0.09
N ARG A 67 5.58 6.36 1.39
CA ARG A 67 6.62 6.03 2.37
C ARG A 67 6.44 4.61 2.87
N VAL A 68 7.50 3.80 2.77
CA VAL A 68 7.46 2.38 3.15
C VAL A 68 8.56 2.08 4.15
N GLY A 69 8.23 1.34 5.20
CA GLY A 69 9.17 0.88 6.21
C GLY A 69 9.05 -0.61 6.42
N TYR A 70 10.18 -1.33 6.36
CA TYR A 70 10.23 -2.77 6.59
C TYR A 70 10.73 -3.06 8.01
N THR A 71 9.95 -3.83 8.76
CA THR A 71 10.38 -4.39 10.05
C THR A 71 10.43 -5.90 9.95
N CYS A 72 11.44 -6.49 10.57
CA CYS A 72 11.62 -7.94 10.62
C CYS A 72 11.86 -8.33 12.06
N SER A 73 11.19 -9.39 12.52
CA SER A 73 11.41 -9.91 13.86
C SER A 73 12.80 -10.53 13.96
N LYS A 74 13.37 -10.51 15.17
CA LYS A 74 14.61 -11.26 15.46
C LYS A 74 14.42 -12.78 15.29
N LYS A 75 13.16 -13.26 15.32
CA LYS A 75 12.80 -14.68 15.20
C LYS A 75 12.95 -15.27 13.79
N ILE A 76 13.09 -14.45 12.76
CA ILE A 76 13.31 -14.91 11.36
C ILE A 76 14.62 -15.70 11.21
N GLY A 77 15.59 -15.50 12.09
CA GLY A 77 16.84 -16.25 12.12
C GLY A 77 18.07 -15.39 11.89
N ASN A 78 19.03 -15.93 11.12
CA ASN A 78 20.33 -15.31 10.88
C ASN A 78 20.24 -14.01 10.05
N ALA A 79 21.36 -13.29 9.92
CA ALA A 79 21.39 -12.02 9.21
C ALA A 79 20.92 -12.15 7.75
N VAL A 80 21.26 -13.25 7.07
CA VAL A 80 20.90 -13.49 5.67
C VAL A 80 19.39 -13.72 5.52
N ALA A 81 18.78 -14.54 6.38
CA ALA A 81 17.35 -14.78 6.39
C ALA A 81 16.55 -13.49 6.64
N ARG A 82 17.03 -12.63 7.56
CA ARG A 82 16.42 -11.31 7.80
C ARG A 82 16.57 -10.39 6.58
N ASN A 83 17.73 -10.37 5.93
CA ASN A 83 17.94 -9.56 4.73
C ASN A 83 17.05 -10.04 3.59
N ARG A 84 16.84 -11.35 3.46
CA ARG A 84 15.90 -11.92 2.48
C ARG A 84 14.47 -11.48 2.77
N ALA A 85 14.04 -11.48 4.04
CA ALA A 85 12.70 -11.04 4.41
C ALA A 85 12.46 -9.53 4.24
N LYS A 86 13.53 -8.71 4.23
CA LYS A 86 13.44 -7.26 3.95
C LYS A 86 13.40 -6.93 2.45
N ARG A 87 13.81 -7.87 1.59
CA ARG A 87 13.83 -7.72 0.12
C ARG A 87 12.51 -8.23 -0.44
#